data_AF-A0A846WDL0-F1
#
_entry.id   AF-A0A846WDL0-F1
#
_cell.length_a   1.000
_cell.length_b   1.000
_cell.length_c   1.000
_cell.angle_alpha   90.00
_cell.angle_beta   90.00
_cell.angle_gamma   90.00
#
_symmetry.space_group_name_H-M   'P 1'
#
loop_
_entity.id
_entity.type
_entity.pdbx_description
1 polymer ?
#
loop_
_entity_poly.entity_id
_entity_poly.type
_entity_poly.pdbx_seq_one_letter_code
_entity_poly.pdbx_strand_id
1 'polypeptide(L)'
;MTDRDPEPGSYRPFVAARAPGGRPANKPTYRVLVHRQYLDTWNELVDRVGITSAQQFWEHVATTPGKPPGVGSSTLLRGKHHGPKWPGYSRTIHYEISGAGRIDYQYCNDTKEGERGDAHPVVKILTIDLGSH
;
A
#
# COMPACT_ATOMS: atom_id res chain seq x y z
N MET A 1 -7.81 31.15 -26.78
CA MET A 1 -6.62 30.28 -26.77
C MET A 1 -6.67 29.50 -25.47
N THR A 2 -7.28 28.32 -25.51
CA THR A 2 -7.56 27.52 -24.32
C THR A 2 -6.31 26.71 -24.00
N ASP A 3 -5.75 26.98 -22.83
CA ASP A 3 -4.72 26.21 -22.15
C ASP A 3 -5.14 24.74 -22.17
N ARG A 4 -4.33 23.89 -22.82
CA ARG A 4 -4.56 22.45 -22.84
C ARG A 4 -4.06 21.88 -21.52
N ASP A 5 -4.98 21.77 -20.56
CA ASP A 5 -4.81 20.87 -19.41
C ASP A 5 -4.28 19.51 -19.91
N PRO A 6 -3.20 18.97 -19.32
CA PRO A 6 -2.66 17.69 -19.74
C PRO A 6 -3.69 16.58 -19.52
N GLU A 7 -3.87 15.70 -20.52
CA GLU A 7 -4.78 14.57 -20.42
C GLU A 7 -4.48 13.72 -19.16
N PRO A 8 -5.50 13.30 -18.38
CA PRO A 8 -5.32 12.50 -17.18
C PRO A 8 -4.93 11.05 -17.54
N GLY A 9 -3.69 10.86 -18.02
CA GLY A 9 -3.24 9.62 -18.62
C GLY A 9 -1.86 9.11 -18.18
N SER A 10 -1.07 9.84 -17.37
CA SER A 10 0.28 9.35 -16.99
C SER A 10 0.80 9.81 -15.63
N TYR A 11 -0.06 10.24 -14.72
CA TYR A 11 0.34 10.28 -13.32
C TYR A 11 0.29 8.85 -12.75
N ARG A 12 1.45 8.16 -12.76
CA ARG A 12 1.67 6.93 -11.99
C ARG A 12 2.36 7.32 -10.68
N PRO A 13 1.62 7.69 -9.63
CA PRO A 13 2.26 8.06 -8.38
C PRO A 13 2.83 6.87 -7.62
N PHE A 14 2.47 5.65 -8.01
CA PHE A 14 2.82 4.44 -7.28
C PHE A 14 4.08 3.78 -7.85
N VAL A 15 4.98 3.40 -6.96
CA VAL A 15 6.22 2.68 -7.28
C VAL A 15 6.24 1.34 -6.57
N ALA A 16 6.82 0.31 -7.20
CA ALA A 16 6.96 -1.00 -6.59
C ALA A 16 7.90 -0.92 -5.38
N ALA A 17 7.39 -1.30 -4.22
CA ALA A 17 8.12 -1.25 -2.97
C ALA A 17 8.83 -2.57 -2.70
N ARG A 18 10.09 -2.48 -2.24
CA ARG A 18 10.88 -3.64 -1.84
C ARG A 18 10.43 -4.12 -0.45
N ALA A 19 10.60 -5.42 -0.20
CA ALA A 19 10.37 -5.97 1.12
C ALA A 19 11.38 -5.40 2.14
N PRO A 20 10.93 -5.03 3.35
CA PRO A 20 11.80 -4.61 4.44
C PRO A 20 12.82 -5.71 4.79
N GLY A 21 14.11 -5.37 4.83
CA GLY A 21 15.17 -6.32 5.13
C GLY A 21 15.61 -7.23 3.97
N GLY A 22 15.18 -6.95 2.74
CA GLY A 22 15.74 -7.60 1.54
C GLY A 22 14.78 -8.59 0.89
N ARG A 23 15.22 -9.83 0.66
CA ARG A 23 14.41 -10.83 -0.07
C ARG A 23 13.34 -11.42 0.85
N PRO A 24 12.06 -11.42 0.45
CA PRO A 24 11.01 -12.01 1.27
C PRO A 24 11.18 -13.53 1.38
N ALA A 25 10.84 -14.09 2.55
CA ALA A 25 10.90 -15.53 2.79
C ALA A 25 9.93 -16.30 1.89
N ASN A 26 8.75 -15.73 1.66
CA ASN A 26 7.70 -16.28 0.82
C ASN A 26 7.55 -15.47 -0.48
N LYS A 27 7.17 -16.14 -1.58
CA LYS A 27 6.85 -15.44 -2.83
C LYS A 27 5.59 -14.59 -2.60
N PRO A 28 5.64 -13.26 -2.81
CA PRO A 28 4.48 -12.41 -2.63
C PRO A 28 3.42 -12.74 -3.68
N THR A 29 2.17 -12.84 -3.25
CA THR A 29 1.02 -12.97 -4.14
C THR A 29 0.71 -11.60 -4.75
N TYR A 30 0.63 -10.57 -3.91
CA TYR A 30 0.32 -9.19 -4.30
C TYR A 30 1.58 -8.38 -4.55
N ARG A 31 1.57 -7.55 -5.59
CA ARG A 31 2.58 -6.51 -5.78
C ARG A 31 2.28 -5.32 -4.87
N VAL A 32 3.21 -4.98 -3.98
CA VAL A 32 3.07 -3.82 -3.09
C VAL A 32 3.57 -2.57 -3.80
N LEU A 33 2.69 -1.60 -3.99
CA LEU A 33 2.99 -0.32 -4.60
C LEU A 33 2.80 0.81 -3.59
N VAL A 34 3.79 1.68 -3.45
CA VAL A 34 3.78 2.81 -2.52
C VAL A 34 3.66 4.11 -3.29
N HIS A 35 2.82 5.01 -2.82
CA HIS A 35 2.75 6.36 -3.40
C HIS A 35 4.08 7.08 -3.19
N ARG A 36 4.65 7.68 -4.23
CA ARG A 36 5.98 8.31 -4.26
C ARG A 36 6.24 9.27 -3.10
N GLN A 37 5.21 10.01 -2.67
CA GLN A 37 5.29 10.96 -1.56
C GLN A 37 5.59 10.32 -0.20
N TYR A 38 5.33 9.01 -0.07
CA TYR A 38 5.62 8.22 1.13
C TYR A 38 6.76 7.23 0.90
N LEU A 39 7.47 7.32 -0.24
CA LEU A 39 8.56 6.41 -0.53
C LEU A 39 9.71 6.58 0.45
N ASP A 40 10.03 7.82 0.84
CA ASP A 40 11.08 8.10 1.82
C ASP A 40 10.70 7.55 3.20
N THR A 41 9.46 7.80 3.64
CA THR A 41 8.90 7.22 4.88
C THR A 41 8.87 5.69 4.84
N TRP A 42 8.60 5.10 3.67
CA TRP A 42 8.65 3.65 3.48
C TRP A 42 10.08 3.11 3.62
N ASN A 43 11.08 3.82 3.08
CA ASN A 43 12.47 3.41 3.19
C ASN A 43 12.98 3.53 4.63
N GLU A 44 12.47 4.50 5.41
CA GLU A 44 12.75 4.65 6.84
C GLU A 44 11.93 3.72 7.74
N LEU A 45 10.98 2.95 7.19
CA LEU A 45 10.03 2.16 7.98
C LEU A 45 10.72 1.24 8.98
N VAL A 46 11.79 0.56 8.54
CA VAL A 46 12.58 -0.35 9.38
C VAL A 46 13.22 0.38 10.56
N ASP A 47 13.78 1.56 10.32
CA ASP A 47 14.46 2.34 11.36
C ASP A 47 13.45 2.92 12.37
N ARG A 48 12.22 3.20 11.92
CA ARG A 48 11.16 3.81 12.73
C ARG A 48 10.38 2.81 13.58
N VAL A 49 10.04 1.64 13.02
CA VAL A 49 9.17 0.65 13.68
C VAL A 49 9.87 -0.67 14.03
N GLY A 50 11.13 -0.82 13.63
CA GLY A 50 11.89 -2.06 13.75
C GLY A 50 11.62 -3.04 12.61
N ILE A 51 12.63 -3.86 12.30
CA ILE A 51 12.58 -4.80 11.17
C ILE A 51 11.44 -5.81 11.28
N THR A 52 11.16 -6.31 12.49
CA THR A 52 10.11 -7.31 12.73
C THR A 52 8.73 -6.78 12.35
N SER A 53 8.37 -5.59 12.83
CA SER A 53 7.07 -4.96 12.55
C SER A 53 6.92 -4.63 11.07
N ALA A 54 7.99 -4.10 10.45
CA ALA A 54 8.00 -3.78 9.03
C ALA A 54 7.82 -5.04 8.16
N GLN A 55 8.50 -6.14 8.49
CA GLN A 55 8.38 -7.42 7.78
C GLN A 55 6.99 -8.04 7.95
N GLN A 56 6.44 -8.04 9.17
CA GLN A 56 5.08 -8.55 9.43
C GLN A 56 4.03 -7.78 8.63
N PHE A 57 4.12 -6.46 8.62
CA PHE A 57 3.24 -5.63 7.80
C PHE A 57 3.39 -5.97 6.31
N TRP A 58 4.62 -6.02 5.81
CA TRP A 58 4.87 -6.30 4.40
C TRP A 58 4.35 -7.68 3.99
N GLU A 59 4.62 -8.71 4.78
CA GLU A 59 4.13 -10.08 4.52
C GLU A 59 2.61 -10.13 4.52
N HIS A 60 1.96 -9.44 5.46
CA HIS A 60 0.51 -9.32 5.53
C HIS A 60 -0.07 -8.74 4.23
N VAL A 61 0.41 -7.57 3.81
CA VAL A 61 -0.12 -6.92 2.60
C VAL A 61 0.26 -7.64 1.31
N ALA A 62 1.42 -8.30 1.28
CA ALA A 62 1.89 -9.01 0.11
C ALA A 62 1.21 -10.38 -0.08
N THR A 63 0.56 -10.94 0.94
CA THR A 63 -0.04 -12.28 0.89
C THR A 63 -1.55 -12.28 1.17
N THR A 64 -2.01 -11.57 2.21
CA THR A 64 -3.39 -11.63 2.69
C THR A 64 -3.96 -10.26 3.09
N PRO A 65 -3.90 -9.22 2.22
CA PRO A 65 -4.27 -7.84 2.58
C PRO A 65 -5.74 -7.67 3.00
N GLY A 66 -6.63 -8.58 2.58
CA GLY A 66 -8.06 -8.54 2.94
C GLY A 66 -8.43 -9.28 4.22
N LYS A 67 -7.48 -9.94 4.88
CA LYS A 67 -7.72 -10.67 6.14
C LYS A 67 -7.22 -9.82 7.33
N PRO A 68 -7.66 -10.11 8.56
CA PRO A 68 -6.98 -9.58 9.74
C PRO A 68 -5.53 -10.08 9.77
N PRO A 69 -4.55 -9.25 10.15
CA PRO A 69 -3.16 -9.68 10.29
C PRO A 69 -3.02 -10.64 11.47
N GLY A 70 -2.03 -11.54 11.39
CA GLY A 70 -1.71 -12.45 12.49
C GLY A 70 -1.10 -11.74 13.70
N VAL A 71 -0.50 -10.56 13.49
CA VAL A 71 0.10 -9.71 14.52
C VAL A 71 -0.28 -8.25 14.23
N GLY A 72 -0.69 -7.50 15.26
CA GLY A 72 -1.16 -6.13 15.13
C GLY A 72 -2.67 -6.04 14.90
N SER A 73 -3.14 -4.86 14.47
CA SER A 73 -4.55 -4.60 14.22
C SER A 73 -4.75 -4.02 12.82
N SER A 74 -5.83 -4.42 12.16
CA SER A 74 -6.27 -3.78 10.93
C SER A 74 -7.78 -3.54 10.97
N THR A 75 -8.20 -2.35 10.56
CA THR A 75 -9.61 -1.94 10.56
C THR A 75 -10.01 -1.45 9.18
N LEU A 76 -11.12 -1.96 8.65
CA LEU A 76 -11.74 -1.33 7.48
C LEU A 76 -12.32 0.03 7.88
N LEU A 77 -11.84 1.09 7.25
CA LEU A 77 -12.38 2.42 7.48
C LEU A 77 -13.80 2.52 6.90
N ARG A 78 -14.72 3.06 7.70
CA ARG A 78 -16.13 3.24 7.35
C ARG A 78 -16.41 4.72 7.14
N GLY A 79 -17.15 5.07 6.09
CA GLY A 79 -17.54 6.45 5.79
C GLY A 79 -17.48 6.77 4.30
N LYS A 80 -18.14 7.87 3.90
CA LYS A 80 -18.28 8.29 2.48
C LYS A 80 -16.91 8.55 1.80
N HIS A 81 -15.90 8.94 2.57
CA HIS A 81 -14.56 9.29 2.08
C HIS A 81 -13.56 8.13 2.07
N HIS A 82 -13.90 6.97 2.64
CA HIS A 82 -13.01 5.80 2.73
C HIS A 82 -13.40 4.67 1.77
N GLY A 83 -14.21 5.00 0.77
CA GLY A 83 -14.54 4.11 -0.33
C GLY A 83 -13.32 3.77 -1.20
N PRO A 84 -13.47 2.80 -2.11
CA PRO A 84 -12.42 2.45 -3.05
C PRO A 84 -12.05 3.67 -3.90
N LYS A 85 -10.76 4.00 -3.97
CA LYS A 85 -10.28 5.14 -4.77
C LYS A 85 -10.29 4.84 -6.27
N TRP A 86 -10.26 3.56 -6.64
CA TRP A 86 -10.31 3.08 -8.02
C TRP A 86 -11.33 1.94 -8.15
N PRO A 87 -11.96 1.77 -9.34
CA PRO A 87 -12.84 0.64 -9.60
C PRO A 87 -12.15 -0.71 -9.32
N GLY A 88 -12.86 -1.63 -8.66
CA GLY A 88 -12.35 -2.96 -8.33
C GLY A 88 -11.43 -3.04 -7.10
N TYR A 89 -11.05 -1.91 -6.51
CA TYR A 89 -10.26 -1.89 -5.27
C TYR A 89 -11.14 -2.13 -4.04
N SER A 90 -10.50 -2.59 -2.96
CA SER A 90 -11.10 -2.66 -1.64
C SER A 90 -11.41 -1.27 -1.10
N ARG A 91 -12.23 -1.21 -0.04
CA ARG A 91 -12.25 -0.04 0.85
C ARG A 91 -10.88 0.17 1.48
N THR A 92 -10.63 1.38 1.96
CA THR A 92 -9.39 1.68 2.68
C THR A 92 -9.31 0.84 3.96
N ILE A 93 -8.21 0.11 4.11
CA ILE A 93 -7.87 -0.63 5.30
C ILE A 93 -6.81 0.15 6.03
N HIS A 94 -7.08 0.41 7.31
CA HIS A 94 -6.17 1.02 8.25
C HIS A 94 -5.38 -0.08 8.95
N TYR A 95 -4.06 0.01 8.96
CA TYR A 95 -3.20 -0.92 9.68
C TYR A 95 -2.37 -0.19 10.71
N GLU A 96 -2.39 -0.67 11.94
CA GLU A 96 -1.57 -0.15 13.04
C GLU A 96 -0.25 -0.93 13.06
N ILE A 97 0.82 -0.27 12.60
CA ILE A 97 2.17 -0.87 12.57
C ILE A 97 2.94 -0.67 13.87
N SER A 98 2.61 0.39 14.62
CA SER A 98 3.09 0.60 15.98
C SER A 98 2.06 1.41 16.77
N GLY A 99 2.27 1.63 18.07
CA GLY A 99 1.33 2.39 18.91
C GLY A 99 1.03 3.81 18.41
N ALA A 100 1.93 4.40 17.60
CA ALA A 100 1.72 5.69 16.93
C ALA A 100 1.70 5.58 15.39
N GLY A 101 2.23 4.48 14.83
CA GLY A 101 2.41 4.29 13.40
C GLY A 101 1.23 3.61 12.73
N ARG A 102 0.81 4.17 11.60
CA ARG A 102 -0.39 3.82 10.84
C ARG A 102 -0.09 3.79 9.35
N ILE A 103 -0.66 2.82 8.66
CA ILE A 103 -0.54 2.67 7.21
C ILE A 103 -1.92 2.40 6.64
N ASP A 104 -2.39 3.27 5.74
CA ASP A 104 -3.61 3.00 5.00
C ASP A 104 -3.28 2.38 3.65
N TYR A 105 -4.01 1.33 3.28
CA TYR A 105 -3.88 0.70 1.97
C TYR A 105 -5.22 0.27 1.38
N GLN A 106 -5.20 0.02 0.07
CA GLN A 106 -6.26 -0.66 -0.67
C GLN A 106 -5.66 -1.75 -1.52
N TYR A 107 -6.37 -2.85 -1.71
CA TYR A 107 -5.94 -3.94 -2.58
C TYR A 107 -6.94 -4.19 -3.69
N CYS A 108 -6.46 -4.77 -4.78
CA CYS A 108 -7.28 -5.24 -5.89
C CYS A 108 -6.71 -6.56 -6.38
N ASN A 109 -7.58 -7.56 -6.56
CA ASN A 109 -7.16 -8.91 -6.96
C ASN A 109 -6.90 -9.01 -8.48
N ASP A 110 -7.48 -8.10 -9.25
CA ASP A 110 -7.52 -8.17 -10.72
C ASP A 110 -7.12 -6.82 -11.33
N THR A 111 -5.92 -6.34 -11.00
CA THR A 111 -5.39 -5.09 -11.56
C THR A 111 -4.68 -5.36 -12.87
N LYS A 112 -5.06 -4.63 -13.92
CA LYS A 112 -4.33 -4.55 -15.18
C LYS A 112 -3.69 -3.17 -15.31
N GLU A 113 -2.41 -3.03 -14.96
CA GLU A 113 -1.68 -1.77 -15.17
C GLU A 113 -1.18 -1.70 -16.64
N GLY A 114 -1.94 -1.01 -17.50
CA GLY A 114 -1.63 -0.77 -18.91
C GLY A 114 -2.32 -1.75 -19.88
N GLU A 115 -2.39 -1.40 -21.18
CA GLU A 115 -3.11 -2.19 -22.19
C GLU A 115 -2.56 -3.61 -22.40
N ARG A 116 -1.26 -3.81 -22.15
CA ARG A 116 -0.52 -5.07 -22.41
C ARG A 116 -0.04 -5.82 -21.15
N GLY A 117 -0.39 -5.37 -19.95
CA GLY A 117 0.00 -6.07 -18.71
C GLY A 117 -0.88 -7.30 -18.44
N ASP A 118 -0.30 -8.36 -17.88
CA ASP A 118 -1.08 -9.44 -17.27
C ASP A 118 -1.85 -8.93 -16.06
N ALA A 119 -3.06 -9.43 -15.87
CA ALA A 119 -3.81 -9.22 -14.64
C ALA A 119 -2.98 -9.73 -13.45
N HIS A 120 -2.79 -8.88 -12.45
CA HIS A 120 -2.09 -9.26 -11.24
C HIS A 120 -2.70 -8.60 -10.00
N PRO A 121 -2.68 -9.30 -8.86
CA PRO A 121 -3.12 -8.73 -7.61
C PRO A 121 -2.12 -7.66 -7.12
N VAL A 122 -2.65 -6.54 -6.67
CA VAL A 122 -1.89 -5.34 -6.28
C VAL A 122 -2.40 -4.82 -4.94
N VAL A 123 -1.48 -4.34 -4.12
CA VAL A 123 -1.78 -3.47 -2.97
C VAL A 123 -1.20 -2.09 -3.23
N LYS A 124 -2.00 -1.04 -3.02
CA LYS A 124 -1.58 0.36 -3.06
C LYS A 124 -1.57 0.93 -1.65
N ILE A 125 -0.38 1.32 -1.19
CA ILE A 125 -0.19 2.05 0.06
C ILE A 125 -0.53 3.51 -0.18
N LEU A 126 -1.56 3.99 0.50
CA LEU A 126 -2.17 5.30 0.29
C LEU A 126 -1.61 6.36 1.21
N THR A 127 -1.30 6.01 2.45
CA THR A 127 -0.74 6.90 3.47
C THR A 127 0.19 6.10 4.36
N ILE A 128 1.23 6.76 4.87
CA ILE A 128 2.09 6.25 5.93
C ILE A 128 2.25 7.40 6.92
N ASP A 129 1.81 7.18 8.15
CA ASP A 129 1.96 8.12 9.25
C ASP A 129 2.64 7.36 10.40
N LEU A 130 3.92 7.63 10.66
CA LEU A 130 4.67 6.92 11.70
C LEU A 130 4.66 7.63 13.06
N GLY A 131 3.86 8.69 13.20
CA GLY A 131 3.90 9.60 14.34
C GLY A 131 5.14 10.49 14.30
N SER A 132 4.95 11.81 14.37
CA SER A 132 6.06 12.75 14.51
C SER A 132 6.69 12.62 15.90
N HIS A 133 8.02 12.59 15.97
CA HIS A 133 8.79 12.77 17.20
C HIS A 133 8.83 14.25 17.58
#